data_AF-A0A0R1VBD4-F1
#
_entry.id   AF-A0A0R1VBD4-F1
#
_cell.length_a   1.000
_cell.length_b   1.000
_cell.length_c   1.000
_cell.angle_alpha   90.00
_cell.angle_beta   90.00
_cell.angle_gamma   90.00
#
_symmetry.space_group_name_H-M   'P 1'
#
loop_
_entity.id
_entity.type
_entity.pdbx_description
1 polymer ?
#
loop_
_entity_poly.entity_id
_entity_poly.type
_entity_poly.pdbx_seq_one_letter_code
_entity_poly.pdbx_strand_id
1 'polypeptide(L)'
;MKDQAQTAATNAKTAISKASTVTDVESAKNTGVENIKNIKVPTTSATKDDANKDNLPSGSQATDNNDSTNGSNSTTSTQPTVNPSVEDTITKFLMHAAYLYDNQGVRIKKPFIKAYITVVVDKTPVVINGIKYYKVAGKDEYIKSGNFDGTLRVLRHNAFVYNHKGKVVRIKGIKLLLKKWRLVRTYGAPFNINGHQMYRIAKNRYIKVKNFE
;
A
#
# COMPACT_ATOMS: atom_id res chain seq x y z
N MET A 1 -23.85 -9.69 -13.42
CA MET A 1 -22.54 -9.03 -13.17
C MET A 1 -22.66 -7.54 -12.92
N LYS A 2 -23.35 -6.79 -13.81
CA LYS A 2 -23.59 -5.35 -13.65
C LYS A 2 -24.20 -5.02 -12.28
N ASP A 3 -25.08 -5.89 -11.78
CA ASP A 3 -25.79 -5.70 -10.51
C ASP A 3 -24.89 -5.87 -9.27
N GLN A 4 -23.89 -6.76 -9.31
CA GLN A 4 -22.97 -6.98 -8.19
C GLN A 4 -21.96 -5.84 -8.05
N ALA A 5 -21.40 -5.38 -9.18
CA ALA A 5 -20.52 -4.22 -9.19
C ALA A 5 -21.25 -2.94 -8.77
N GLN A 6 -22.49 -2.78 -9.24
CA GLN A 6 -23.34 -1.66 -8.85
C GLN A 6 -23.72 -1.70 -7.36
N THR A 7 -24.02 -2.89 -6.83
CA THR A 7 -24.34 -3.10 -5.41
C THR A 7 -23.13 -2.76 -4.53
N ALA A 8 -21.94 -3.27 -4.87
CA ALA A 8 -20.71 -2.99 -4.13
C ALA A 8 -20.37 -1.48 -4.15
N ALA A 9 -20.51 -0.83 -5.30
CA ALA A 9 -20.30 0.62 -5.41
C ALA A 9 -21.32 1.43 -4.60
N THR A 10 -22.59 1.00 -4.54
CA THR A 10 -23.64 1.66 -3.77
C THR A 10 -23.43 1.51 -2.27
N ASN A 11 -23.02 0.32 -1.82
CA ASN A 11 -22.68 0.06 -0.42
C ASN A 11 -21.47 0.89 0.03
N ALA A 12 -20.43 0.99 -0.79
CA ALA A 12 -19.26 1.81 -0.51
C ALA A 12 -19.63 3.30 -0.36
N LYS A 13 -20.45 3.84 -1.27
CA LYS A 13 -20.94 5.22 -1.19
C LYS A 13 -21.74 5.47 0.09
N THR A 14 -22.60 4.53 0.46
CA THR A 14 -23.42 4.60 1.68
C THR A 14 -22.58 4.55 2.96
N ALA A 15 -21.52 3.74 2.99
CA ALA A 15 -20.62 3.66 4.13
C ALA A 15 -19.81 4.96 4.30
N ILE A 16 -19.33 5.54 3.18
CA ILE A 16 -18.60 6.82 3.20
C ILE A 16 -19.51 7.96 3.66
N SER A 17 -20.78 8.01 3.25
CA SER A 17 -21.70 9.07 3.65
C SER A 17 -22.15 8.99 5.11
N LYS A 18 -22.10 7.80 5.73
CA LYS A 18 -22.44 7.59 7.15
C LYS A 18 -21.25 7.79 8.10
N ALA A 19 -20.02 7.90 7.58
CA ALA A 19 -18.82 8.06 8.40
C ALA A 19 -18.80 9.43 9.10
N SER A 20 -18.50 9.45 10.40
CA SER A 20 -18.48 10.67 11.23
C SER A 20 -17.09 11.24 11.47
N THR A 21 -16.02 10.47 11.17
CA THR A 21 -14.63 10.90 11.30
C THR A 21 -13.84 10.69 10.01
N VAL A 22 -12.75 11.44 9.84
CA VAL A 22 -11.84 11.29 8.69
C VAL A 22 -11.21 9.89 8.61
N THR A 23 -11.02 9.23 9.75
CA THR A 23 -10.52 7.85 9.82
C THR A 23 -11.55 6.83 9.37
N ASP A 24 -12.83 7.06 9.66
CA ASP A 24 -13.92 6.19 9.22
C ASP A 24 -14.18 6.34 7.72
N VAL A 25 -14.04 7.55 7.19
CA VAL A 25 -14.10 7.81 5.73
C VAL A 25 -13.01 7.04 4.99
N GLU A 26 -11.76 7.08 5.50
CA GLU A 26 -10.64 6.35 4.88
C GLU A 26 -10.87 4.83 4.97
N SER A 27 -11.39 4.34 6.09
CA SER A 27 -11.72 2.92 6.27
C SER A 27 -12.83 2.46 5.33
N ALA A 28 -13.95 3.20 5.24
CA ALA A 28 -15.07 2.89 4.35
C ALA A 28 -14.65 2.89 2.87
N LYS A 29 -13.76 3.81 2.48
CA LYS A 29 -13.20 3.85 1.12
C LYS A 29 -12.36 2.61 0.83
N ASN A 30 -11.48 2.21 1.75
CA ASN A 30 -10.59 1.06 1.55
C ASN A 30 -11.40 -0.25 1.46
N THR A 31 -12.36 -0.45 2.37
CA THR A 31 -13.27 -1.61 2.33
C THR A 31 -14.09 -1.64 1.02
N GLY A 32 -14.56 -0.49 0.54
CA GLY A 32 -15.28 -0.40 -0.73
C GLY A 32 -14.45 -0.86 -1.94
N VAL A 33 -13.17 -0.47 -1.99
CA VAL A 33 -12.25 -0.84 -3.07
C VAL A 33 -11.97 -2.35 -3.06
N GLU A 34 -11.75 -2.95 -1.90
CA GLU A 34 -11.54 -4.40 -1.76
C GLU A 34 -12.75 -5.20 -2.20
N ASN A 35 -13.96 -4.78 -1.79
CA ASN A 35 -15.20 -5.45 -2.18
C ASN A 35 -15.42 -5.45 -3.69
N ILE A 36 -15.07 -4.38 -4.40
CA ILE A 36 -15.16 -4.31 -5.87
C ILE A 36 -14.12 -5.24 -6.53
N LYS A 37 -12.90 -5.31 -5.98
CA LYS A 37 -11.82 -6.16 -6.49
C LYS A 37 -12.17 -7.66 -6.39
N ASN A 38 -12.95 -8.04 -5.39
CA ASN A 38 -13.34 -9.43 -5.12
C ASN A 38 -14.58 -9.89 -5.92
N ILE A 39 -15.15 -9.05 -6.80
CA ILE A 39 -16.25 -9.46 -7.68
C ILE A 39 -15.70 -10.35 -8.78
N LYS A 40 -15.99 -11.65 -8.70
CA LYS A 40 -15.58 -12.65 -9.69
C LYS A 40 -16.28 -12.39 -11.02
N VAL A 41 -15.51 -12.13 -12.07
CA VAL A 41 -16.00 -12.10 -13.45
C VAL A 41 -16.15 -13.56 -13.92
N PRO A 42 -17.35 -14.06 -14.25
CA PRO A 42 -17.50 -15.35 -14.92
C PRO A 42 -16.85 -15.29 -16.29
N THR A 43 -15.91 -16.19 -16.56
CA THR A 43 -15.21 -16.32 -17.86
C THR A 43 -15.89 -17.32 -18.79
N THR A 44 -17.23 -17.32 -18.84
CA THR A 44 -17.97 -18.02 -19.89
C THR A 44 -19.06 -17.09 -20.43
N SER A 45 -18.76 -16.48 -21.58
CA SER A 45 -19.78 -15.87 -22.42
C SER A 45 -20.60 -16.99 -23.03
N ALA A 46 -21.90 -17.04 -22.73
CA ALA A 46 -22.81 -17.86 -23.51
C ALA A 46 -22.88 -17.32 -24.95
N THR A 47 -22.90 -18.26 -25.90
CA THR A 47 -23.22 -18.14 -27.34
C THR A 47 -22.28 -17.36 -28.26
N LYS A 48 -21.33 -18.08 -28.84
CA LYS A 48 -21.18 -18.22 -30.31
C LYS A 48 -20.17 -19.34 -30.60
N ASP A 49 -20.69 -20.54 -30.84
CA ASP A 49 -20.03 -21.60 -31.62
C ASP A 49 -21.13 -22.55 -32.14
N ASP A 50 -22.12 -22.00 -32.84
CA ASP A 50 -22.97 -22.76 -33.76
C ASP A 50 -22.49 -22.46 -35.18
N ALA A 51 -21.40 -23.09 -35.59
CA ALA A 51 -21.11 -23.37 -36.99
C ALA A 51 -19.93 -24.36 -37.09
N ASN A 52 -20.22 -25.50 -37.71
CA ASN A 52 -19.28 -26.39 -38.40
C ASN A 52 -18.81 -27.64 -37.63
N LYS A 53 -19.63 -28.71 -37.65
CA LYS A 53 -19.28 -29.93 -38.42
C LYS A 53 -20.44 -30.93 -38.47
N ASP A 54 -21.17 -30.95 -39.59
CA ASP A 54 -21.79 -32.17 -40.10
C ASP A 54 -20.92 -32.66 -41.27
N ASN A 55 -20.22 -33.79 -41.08
CA ASN A 55 -20.11 -34.84 -42.11
C ASN A 55 -19.59 -36.15 -41.48
N LEU A 56 -20.44 -37.16 -41.46
CA LEU A 56 -20.21 -38.60 -41.17
C LEU A 56 -19.29 -39.24 -42.26
N PRO A 57 -18.89 -40.55 -42.24
CA PRO A 57 -19.40 -41.70 -41.46
C PRO A 57 -18.37 -42.77 -40.95
N SER A 58 -18.91 -43.71 -40.15
CA SER A 58 -18.64 -45.18 -40.07
C SER A 58 -17.30 -45.75 -39.60
N GLY A 59 -17.36 -46.65 -38.62
CA GLY A 59 -16.44 -47.79 -38.52
C GLY A 59 -16.09 -48.30 -37.11
N SER A 60 -16.96 -49.17 -36.57
CA SER A 60 -16.67 -50.41 -35.81
C SER A 60 -15.59 -50.53 -34.72
N GLN A 61 -16.07 -51.01 -33.56
CA GLN A 61 -15.51 -51.97 -32.58
C GLN A 61 -14.28 -51.56 -31.75
N ALA A 62 -14.48 -51.31 -30.44
CA ALA A 62 -14.44 -52.23 -29.28
C ALA A 62 -13.07 -52.09 -28.57
N THR A 63 -12.94 -51.93 -27.25
CA THR A 63 -13.51 -52.75 -26.16
C THR A 63 -13.61 -51.99 -24.83
N ASP A 64 -14.49 -52.52 -23.99
CA ASP A 64 -14.87 -52.14 -22.62
C ASP A 64 -13.72 -51.98 -21.59
N ASN A 65 -13.92 -51.11 -20.59
CA ASN A 65 -14.33 -51.55 -19.23
C ASN A 65 -14.36 -50.38 -18.22
N ASN A 66 -15.56 -50.15 -17.68
CA ASN A 66 -15.94 -49.82 -16.28
C ASN A 66 -15.22 -48.66 -15.53
N ASP A 67 -15.85 -47.79 -14.73
CA ASP A 67 -17.13 -47.83 -14.01
C ASP A 67 -17.47 -46.39 -13.56
N SER A 68 -18.76 -46.18 -13.33
CA SER A 68 -19.49 -45.00 -12.90
C SER A 68 -18.97 -44.31 -11.63
N THR A 69 -18.96 -42.97 -11.65
CA THR A 69 -19.25 -42.18 -10.44
C THR A 69 -20.21 -41.05 -10.77
N ASN A 70 -21.50 -41.28 -10.49
CA ASN A 70 -22.50 -40.26 -10.22
C ASN A 70 -22.36 -39.80 -8.76
N GLY A 71 -22.67 -38.52 -8.52
CA GLY A 71 -22.17 -37.75 -7.39
C GLY A 71 -22.81 -37.99 -6.04
N SER A 72 -22.23 -37.36 -5.02
CA SER A 72 -22.99 -36.65 -3.99
C SER A 72 -22.09 -35.73 -3.18
N ASN A 73 -22.65 -34.57 -2.89
CA ASN A 73 -22.14 -33.52 -2.04
C ASN A 73 -22.19 -33.99 -0.57
N SER A 74 -21.06 -34.01 0.13
CA SER A 74 -21.06 -34.05 1.60
C SER A 74 -19.83 -33.36 2.15
N THR A 75 -20.07 -32.21 2.78
CA THR A 75 -19.21 -31.58 3.77
C THR A 75 -18.84 -32.57 4.87
N THR A 76 -17.56 -32.86 5.01
CA THR A 76 -17.01 -33.27 6.30
C THR A 76 -15.60 -32.69 6.46
N SER A 77 -15.50 -31.85 7.48
CA SER A 77 -14.26 -31.30 8.03
C SER A 77 -13.24 -32.41 8.27
N THR A 78 -12.14 -32.39 7.52
CA THR A 78 -10.81 -32.78 8.04
C THR A 78 -9.77 -31.81 7.49
N GLN A 79 -9.10 -31.14 8.43
CA GLN A 79 -8.01 -30.20 8.25
C GLN A 79 -6.80 -30.82 7.54
N PRO A 80 -6.21 -30.12 6.57
CA PRO A 80 -4.76 -30.07 6.39
C PRO A 80 -4.22 -28.70 6.85
N THR A 81 -3.44 -28.74 7.92
CA THR A 81 -2.22 -27.94 8.18
C THR A 81 -2.20 -26.43 7.78
N VAL A 82 -2.50 -25.59 8.79
CA VAL A 82 -1.92 -24.26 9.13
C VAL A 82 -1.73 -23.19 8.03
N ASN A 83 -2.68 -22.25 7.99
CA ASN A 83 -2.61 -20.81 7.66
C ASN A 83 -1.82 -20.33 6.41
N PRO A 84 -2.49 -19.78 5.38
CA PRO A 84 -2.02 -18.53 4.81
C PRO A 84 -2.32 -17.45 5.85
N SER A 85 -1.30 -17.00 6.59
CA SER A 85 -1.42 -15.78 7.39
C SER A 85 -1.94 -14.69 6.47
N VAL A 86 -3.20 -14.28 6.66
CA VAL A 86 -3.70 -13.04 6.07
C VAL A 86 -2.78 -11.97 6.63
N GLU A 87 -1.81 -11.50 5.83
CA GLU A 87 -0.88 -10.46 6.30
C GLU A 87 -1.73 -9.24 6.67
N ASP A 88 -1.80 -8.94 7.97
CA ASP A 88 -2.47 -7.74 8.48
C ASP A 88 -1.65 -6.56 8.00
N THR A 89 -2.16 -5.89 6.97
CA THR A 89 -1.46 -4.83 6.24
C THR A 89 -2.18 -3.50 6.41
N ILE A 90 -1.42 -2.43 6.26
CA ILE A 90 -1.90 -1.05 6.30
C ILE A 90 -1.32 -0.26 5.13
N THR A 91 -2.04 0.78 4.73
CA THR A 91 -1.51 1.76 3.77
C THR A 91 -0.80 2.89 4.52
N LYS A 92 0.45 3.17 4.17
CA LYS A 92 1.23 4.30 4.71
C LYS A 92 1.66 5.26 3.63
N PHE A 93 1.66 6.56 3.95
CA PHE A 93 2.11 7.60 3.03
C PHE A 93 3.62 7.85 3.18
N LEU A 94 4.37 7.58 2.12
CA LEU A 94 5.82 7.70 2.09
C LEU A 94 6.22 9.17 1.96
N MET A 95 6.72 9.76 3.04
CA MET A 95 7.06 11.18 3.10
C MET A 95 8.44 11.50 2.52
N HIS A 96 9.37 10.54 2.53
CA HIS A 96 10.72 10.66 1.99
C HIS A 96 11.05 9.52 1.03
N ALA A 97 11.79 9.80 -0.05
CA ALA A 97 12.21 8.78 -1.00
C ALA A 97 12.99 7.67 -0.26
N ALA A 98 12.71 6.42 -0.61
CA ALA A 98 13.18 5.26 0.16
C ALA A 98 13.94 4.27 -0.69
N TYR A 99 15.09 3.83 -0.18
CA TYR A 99 15.68 2.58 -0.63
C TYR A 99 14.93 1.39 -0.04
N LEU A 100 15.05 0.25 -0.72
CA LEU A 100 14.58 -1.04 -0.25
C LEU A 100 15.74 -1.80 0.39
N TYR A 101 15.42 -2.55 1.44
CA TYR A 101 16.35 -3.38 2.19
C TYR A 101 15.83 -4.82 2.24
N ASP A 102 16.73 -5.78 2.39
CA ASP A 102 16.35 -7.16 2.68
C ASP A 102 16.11 -7.37 4.19
N ASN A 103 15.81 -8.61 4.58
CA ASN A 103 15.56 -8.99 5.97
C ASN A 103 16.80 -8.90 6.89
N GLN A 104 18.01 -8.73 6.33
CA GLN A 104 19.24 -8.45 7.07
C GLN A 104 19.55 -6.95 7.15
N GLY A 105 18.69 -6.10 6.58
CA GLY A 105 18.87 -4.65 6.57
C GLY A 105 19.94 -4.20 5.57
N VAL A 106 20.33 -5.04 4.64
CA VAL A 106 21.25 -4.70 3.55
C VAL A 106 20.45 -4.06 2.42
N ARG A 107 20.99 -2.98 1.84
CA ARG A 107 20.31 -2.24 0.77
C ARG A 107 20.27 -3.08 -0.51
N ILE A 108 19.07 -3.30 -1.03
CA ILE A 108 18.84 -3.97 -2.31
C ILE A 108 19.28 -3.04 -3.45
N LYS A 109 20.01 -3.57 -4.43
CA LYS A 109 20.42 -2.84 -5.66
C LYS A 109 19.24 -2.63 -6.61
N LYS A 110 18.28 -1.81 -6.19
CA LYS A 110 17.11 -1.38 -6.98
C LYS A 110 16.97 0.15 -6.93
N PRO A 111 16.27 0.76 -7.91
CA PRO A 111 15.88 2.15 -7.82
C PRO A 111 15.11 2.44 -6.52
N PHE A 112 15.27 3.65 -6.00
CA PHE A 112 14.52 4.08 -4.83
C PHE A 112 13.04 4.32 -5.19
N ILE A 113 12.18 4.13 -4.20
CA ILE A 113 10.77 4.51 -4.28
C ILE A 113 10.67 6.03 -4.11
N LYS A 114 9.97 6.70 -5.02
CA LYS A 114 9.76 8.14 -4.98
C LYS A 114 8.92 8.54 -3.75
N ALA A 115 9.17 9.72 -3.22
CA ALA A 115 8.37 10.26 -2.13
C ALA A 115 6.96 10.68 -2.60
N TYR A 116 6.08 10.91 -1.62
CA TYR A 116 4.71 11.39 -1.76
C TYR A 116 3.76 10.39 -2.45
N ILE A 117 3.97 9.11 -2.21
CA ILE A 117 3.09 8.02 -2.65
C ILE A 117 2.60 7.23 -1.44
N THR A 118 1.56 6.43 -1.62
CA THR A 118 1.16 5.42 -0.65
C THR A 118 1.89 4.10 -0.92
N VAL A 119 2.19 3.36 0.14
CA VAL A 119 2.77 2.01 0.10
C VAL A 119 1.97 1.13 1.05
N VAL A 120 1.57 -0.05 0.58
CA VAL A 120 0.95 -1.07 1.44
C VAL A 120 2.07 -1.85 2.11
N VAL A 121 2.02 -1.92 3.43
CA VAL A 121 3.03 -2.53 4.28
C VAL A 121 2.39 -3.34 5.38
N ASP A 122 3.14 -4.26 5.97
CA ASP A 122 2.70 -4.96 7.18
C ASP A 122 2.40 -3.95 8.28
N LYS A 123 1.35 -4.21 9.07
CA LYS A 123 0.91 -3.33 10.15
C LYS A 123 1.95 -3.20 11.25
N THR A 124 2.61 -4.30 11.58
CA THR A 124 3.59 -4.37 12.65
C THR A 124 5.00 -4.13 12.08
N PRO A 125 5.69 -3.06 12.51
CA PRO A 125 7.06 -2.83 12.06
C PRO A 125 8.02 -3.85 12.68
N VAL A 126 9.11 -4.14 11.98
CA VAL A 126 10.21 -4.98 12.45
C VAL A 126 11.43 -4.14 12.80
N VAL A 127 12.30 -4.66 13.68
CA VAL A 127 13.59 -4.04 13.99
C VAL A 127 14.69 -4.90 13.41
N ILE A 128 15.52 -4.31 12.54
CA ILE A 128 16.66 -4.98 11.93
C ILE A 128 17.90 -4.10 12.22
N ASN A 129 18.89 -4.65 12.92
CA ASN A 129 20.10 -3.93 13.33
C ASN A 129 19.81 -2.60 14.06
N GLY A 130 18.83 -2.61 14.97
CA GLY A 130 18.42 -1.43 15.76
C GLY A 130 17.61 -0.38 14.99
N ILE A 131 17.34 -0.58 13.70
CA ILE A 131 16.53 0.34 12.88
C ILE A 131 15.15 -0.27 12.68
N LYS A 132 14.09 0.55 12.84
CA LYS A 132 12.71 0.15 12.56
C LYS A 132 12.41 0.20 11.06
N TYR A 133 11.77 -0.84 10.55
CA TYR A 133 11.33 -0.98 9.17
C TYR A 133 9.86 -1.41 9.11
N TYR A 134 9.24 -1.11 7.98
CA TYR A 134 8.01 -1.75 7.54
C TYR A 134 8.33 -2.68 6.37
N LYS A 135 7.84 -3.92 6.43
CA LYS A 135 7.89 -4.86 5.30
C LYS A 135 6.85 -4.47 4.27
N VAL A 136 7.22 -4.48 2.99
CA VAL A 136 6.32 -4.21 1.87
C VAL A 136 5.42 -5.44 1.68
N ALA A 137 4.10 -5.23 1.64
CA ALA A 137 3.13 -6.33 1.58
C ALA A 137 3.41 -7.28 0.40
N GLY A 138 3.42 -8.58 0.67
CA GLY A 138 3.66 -9.61 -0.34
C GLY A 138 5.09 -9.65 -0.90
N LYS A 139 6.07 -8.99 -0.25
CA LYS A 139 7.48 -9.01 -0.66
C LYS A 139 8.41 -9.13 0.55
N ASP A 140 9.57 -9.78 0.38
CA ASP A 140 10.64 -9.75 1.38
C ASP A 140 11.53 -8.49 1.22
N GLU A 141 10.87 -7.32 1.19
CA GLU A 141 11.52 -6.03 0.99
C GLU A 141 11.07 -5.05 2.08
N TYR A 142 11.99 -4.23 2.59
CA TYR A 142 11.78 -3.42 3.77
C TYR A 142 12.07 -1.94 3.50
N ILE A 143 11.28 -1.05 4.11
CA ILE A 143 11.46 0.40 4.05
C ILE A 143 11.60 0.94 5.48
N LYS A 144 12.62 1.79 5.72
CA LYS A 144 12.84 2.42 7.02
C LYS A 144 11.60 3.19 7.48
N SER A 145 11.14 2.96 8.71
CA SER A 145 9.95 3.60 9.26
C SER A 145 10.06 5.13 9.30
N GLY A 146 11.27 5.66 9.48
CA GLY A 146 11.56 7.10 9.45
C GLY A 146 11.19 7.79 8.13
N ASN A 147 10.98 7.04 7.04
CA ASN A 147 10.50 7.60 5.78
C ASN A 147 8.96 7.75 5.74
N PHE A 148 8.23 7.05 6.61
CA PHE A 148 6.77 7.14 6.78
C PHE A 148 6.40 7.96 8.03
N ASP A 149 6.80 7.46 9.20
CA ASP A 149 6.41 8.02 10.51
C ASP A 149 7.28 9.20 10.91
N GLY A 150 8.47 9.29 10.31
CA GLY A 150 9.46 10.28 10.66
C GLY A 150 10.06 10.08 12.06
N THR A 151 10.85 11.06 12.46
CA THR A 151 11.51 11.15 13.76
C THR A 151 11.15 12.49 14.36
N LEU A 152 10.78 12.52 15.64
CA LEU A 152 10.53 13.76 16.37
C LEU A 152 11.87 14.35 16.81
N ARG A 153 12.10 15.62 16.48
CA ARG A 153 13.31 16.38 16.82
C ARG A 153 12.93 17.72 17.40
N VAL A 154 13.63 18.16 18.45
CA VAL A 154 13.42 19.47 19.06
C VAL A 154 14.27 20.50 18.32
N LEU A 155 13.67 21.62 17.92
CA LEU A 155 14.43 22.75 17.40
C LEU A 155 15.28 23.39 18.50
N ARG A 156 16.58 23.59 18.25
CA ARG A 156 17.50 24.31 19.15
C ARG A 156 17.55 25.80 18.82
N HIS A 157 17.27 26.16 17.57
CA HIS A 157 17.21 27.54 17.11
C HIS A 157 15.88 27.86 16.42
N ASN A 158 15.51 29.14 16.38
CA ASN A 158 14.41 29.60 15.53
C ASN A 158 14.72 29.24 14.07
N ALA A 159 13.75 28.68 13.36
CA ALA A 159 13.97 28.08 12.05
C ALA A 159 12.96 28.58 11.02
N PHE A 160 13.44 29.05 9.87
CA PHE A 160 12.57 29.25 8.71
C PHE A 160 12.24 27.91 8.06
N VAL A 161 11.04 27.83 7.46
CA VAL A 161 10.66 26.71 6.61
C VAL A 161 10.96 27.04 5.15
N TYR A 162 11.59 26.12 4.44
CA TYR A 162 12.01 26.27 3.04
C TYR A 162 11.21 25.33 2.13
N ASN A 163 11.17 25.65 0.84
CA ASN A 163 10.67 24.78 -0.22
C ASN A 163 11.82 23.99 -0.89
N HIS A 164 11.50 23.15 -1.87
CA HIS A 164 12.48 22.31 -2.58
C HIS A 164 13.52 23.09 -3.39
N LYS A 165 13.28 24.38 -3.67
CA LYS A 165 14.22 25.29 -4.34
C LYS A 165 15.11 26.05 -3.33
N GLY A 166 15.02 25.73 -2.03
CA GLY A 166 15.74 26.44 -0.97
C GLY A 166 15.21 27.84 -0.67
N LYS A 167 14.03 28.22 -1.19
CA LYS A 167 13.40 29.52 -0.88
C LYS A 167 12.52 29.40 0.37
N VAL A 168 12.53 30.43 1.21
CA VAL A 168 11.69 30.49 2.42
C VAL A 168 10.21 30.51 2.03
N VAL A 169 9.43 29.63 2.64
CA VAL A 169 7.98 29.58 2.51
C VAL A 169 7.38 30.78 3.20
N ARG A 170 6.39 31.41 2.56
CA ARG A 170 5.63 32.52 3.13
C ARG A 170 4.16 32.16 3.26
N ILE A 171 3.52 32.63 4.34
CA ILE A 171 2.08 32.54 4.56
C ILE A 171 1.57 33.97 4.63
N LYS A 172 0.65 34.36 3.74
CA LYS A 172 0.13 35.75 3.64
C LYS A 172 1.27 36.79 3.58
N GLY A 173 2.31 36.53 2.78
CA GLY A 173 3.48 37.41 2.64
C GLY A 173 4.55 37.31 3.73
N ILE A 174 4.23 36.73 4.89
CA ILE A 174 5.12 36.63 6.05
C ILE A 174 5.97 35.35 5.98
N LYS A 175 7.27 35.45 6.24
CA LYS A 175 8.18 34.28 6.28
C LYS A 175 7.73 33.31 7.37
N LEU A 176 7.53 32.05 7.01
CA LEU A 176 7.14 31.01 7.96
C LEU A 176 8.31 30.67 8.88
N LEU A 177 8.23 31.18 10.11
CA LEU A 177 9.21 30.99 11.17
C LEU A 177 8.63 30.10 12.27
N LEU A 178 9.41 29.10 12.64
CA LEU A 178 9.13 28.16 13.71
C LEU A 178 10.05 28.47 14.89
N LYS A 179 9.49 28.63 16.09
CA LYS A 179 10.26 28.96 17.30
C LYS A 179 11.08 27.76 17.80
N LYS A 180 12.21 28.06 18.44
CA LYS A 180 13.03 27.08 19.18
C LYS A 180 12.21 26.35 20.26
N TRP A 181 12.70 25.20 20.70
CA TRP A 181 12.07 24.26 21.64
C TRP A 181 10.83 23.54 21.13
N ARG A 182 10.37 23.86 19.93
CA ARG A 182 9.24 23.16 19.32
C ARG A 182 9.68 21.80 18.78
N LEU A 183 8.88 20.78 19.09
CA LEU A 183 9.03 19.44 18.52
C LEU A 183 8.57 19.43 17.05
N VAL A 184 9.39 18.89 16.16
CA VAL A 184 9.12 18.81 14.73
C VAL A 184 9.37 17.38 14.25
N ARG A 185 8.42 16.85 13.48
CA ARG A 185 8.58 15.59 12.79
C ARG A 185 9.40 15.78 11.52
N THR A 186 10.51 15.06 11.42
CA THR A 186 11.40 15.04 10.25
C THR A 186 11.35 13.69 9.58
N TYR A 187 11.33 13.65 8.25
CA TYR A 187 11.21 12.41 7.48
C TYR A 187 12.50 12.08 6.74
N GLY A 188 12.95 10.84 6.89
CA GLY A 188 14.16 10.31 6.25
C GLY A 188 15.47 10.96 6.73
N ALA A 189 16.54 10.60 6.02
CA ALA A 189 17.85 11.23 6.18
C ALA A 189 17.82 12.68 5.64
N PRO A 190 18.68 13.59 6.15
CA PRO A 190 18.79 14.92 5.57
C PRO A 190 19.39 14.84 4.16
N PHE A 191 19.07 15.83 3.33
CA PHE A 191 19.64 15.93 2.00
C PHE A 191 19.92 17.39 1.61
N ASN A 192 20.77 17.56 0.60
CA ASN A 192 21.19 18.88 0.15
C ASN A 192 20.05 19.57 -0.62
N ILE A 193 19.71 20.78 -0.19
CA ILE A 193 18.87 21.72 -0.93
C ILE A 193 19.62 23.05 -0.97
N ASN A 194 20.03 23.48 -2.16
CA ASN A 194 20.73 24.74 -2.38
C ASN A 194 21.95 24.93 -1.44
N GLY A 195 22.81 23.91 -1.35
CA GLY A 195 24.04 23.95 -0.55
C GLY A 195 23.84 23.71 0.96
N HIS A 196 22.62 23.41 1.41
CA HIS A 196 22.34 23.20 2.83
C HIS A 196 21.73 21.83 3.08
N GLN A 197 22.24 21.13 4.11
CA GLN A 197 21.60 19.93 4.63
C GLN A 197 20.25 20.31 5.27
N MET A 198 19.17 19.68 4.79
CA MET A 198 17.82 19.93 5.28
C MET A 198 17.07 18.63 5.55
N TYR A 199 16.28 18.63 6.61
CA TYR A 199 15.25 17.63 6.84
C TYR A 199 13.95 18.03 6.14
N ARG A 200 13.27 17.03 5.55
CA ARG A 200 11.88 17.19 5.11
C ARG A 200 10.96 17.14 6.33
N ILE A 201 10.04 18.10 6.44
CA ILE A 201 9.06 18.16 7.53
C ILE A 201 7.61 18.00 7.04
N ALA A 202 7.36 18.21 5.74
CA ALA A 202 6.07 18.00 5.08
C ALA A 202 6.25 18.01 3.56
N LYS A 203 5.14 17.94 2.80
CA LYS A 203 5.16 18.09 1.34
C LYS A 203 5.73 19.45 0.94
N ASN A 204 6.86 19.43 0.24
CA ASN A 204 7.58 20.64 -0.19
C ASN A 204 7.87 21.61 0.98
N ARG A 205 8.22 21.08 2.17
CA ARG A 205 8.60 21.85 3.35
C ARG A 205 9.83 21.25 4.01
N TYR A 206 10.81 22.10 4.32
CA TYR A 206 12.13 21.70 4.79
C TYR A 206 12.65 22.63 5.89
N ILE A 207 13.46 22.11 6.79
CA ILE A 207 14.20 22.89 7.80
C ILE A 207 15.67 22.46 7.76
N LYS A 208 16.59 23.41 7.91
CA LYS A 208 18.03 23.12 7.94
C LYS A 208 18.38 22.25 9.14
N VAL A 209 19.27 21.27 8.93
CA VAL A 209 19.73 20.35 9.99
C VAL A 209 20.31 21.12 11.19
N LYS A 210 21.16 22.12 10.93
CA LYS A 210 21.77 22.99 11.95
C LYS A 210 20.80 23.73 12.88
N ASN A 211 19.50 23.73 12.61
CA ASN A 211 18.50 24.30 13.52
C ASN A 211 18.03 23.31 14.60
N PHE A 212 18.42 22.04 14.50
CA PHE A 212 18.14 20.95 15.44
C PHE A 212 19.34 20.53 16.28
N GLU A 213 20.51 21.05 15.96
CA GLU A 213 21.79 20.85 16.67
C GLU A 213 22.03 21.99 17.65
#